data_AF-L1J4C9-F1
#
_entry.id   AF-L1J4C9-F1
#
_cell.length_a   1.000
_cell.length_b   1.000
_cell.length_c   1.000
_cell.angle_alpha   90.00
_cell.angle_beta   90.00
_cell.angle_gamma   90.00
#
_symmetry.space_group_name_H-M   'P 1'
#
loop_
_entity.id
_entity.type
_entity.pdbx_description
1 polymer ?
#
loop_
_entity_poly.entity_id
_entity_poly.type
_entity_poly.pdbx_seq_one_letter_code
_entity_poly.pdbx_strand_id
1 'polypeptide(L)'
;DIRLGCQLQLTRSQLASFCSAGALHPLLRYPSSLRLGIWGNSDPSNYLDWVPNNPNQQQLADTPGNPSTSQAWDPRGNCSNVVNSIHLEVLTADEGSLRNPQQKIIGARIVYGQSLWIAQQPDDSKPNLYTITTTVSFLKIANGGAVEVMPPIPSVLPVLPNDIFYPFTGAASSCRIGRWQVALIFLLSAGMGMLL
;
A
#
# COMPACT_ATOMS: atom_id res chain seq x y z
N ASP A 1 -0.43 16.99 -5.50
CA ASP A 1 -1.75 16.77 -6.11
C ASP A 1 -1.70 17.30 -7.54
N ILE A 2 -2.25 16.57 -8.50
CA ILE A 2 -2.29 16.97 -9.91
C ILE A 2 -3.74 17.21 -10.29
N ARG A 3 -4.04 18.39 -10.84
CA ARG A 3 -5.39 18.75 -11.28
C ARG A 3 -5.38 19.15 -12.74
N LEU A 4 -6.22 18.51 -13.53
CA LEU A 4 -6.51 18.84 -14.91
C LEU A 4 -7.98 19.25 -15.01
N GLY A 5 -8.31 20.17 -15.90
CA GLY A 5 -9.69 20.58 -16.10
C GLY A 5 -9.92 21.18 -17.47
N CYS A 6 -11.18 21.10 -17.92
CA CYS A 6 -11.63 21.73 -19.16
C CYS A 6 -12.98 22.40 -18.95
N GLN A 7 -13.30 23.36 -19.82
CA GLN A 7 -14.61 23.99 -19.86
C GLN A 7 -15.37 23.51 -21.08
N LEU A 8 -16.59 23.05 -20.86
CA LEU A 8 -17.55 22.73 -21.91
C LEU A 8 -18.43 23.94 -22.17
N GLN A 9 -18.59 24.29 -23.43
CA GLN A 9 -19.55 25.30 -23.88
C GLN A 9 -20.81 24.59 -24.34
N LEU A 10 -21.91 24.73 -23.60
CA LEU A 10 -23.18 24.08 -23.92
C LEU A 10 -24.33 25.08 -23.91
N THR A 11 -25.16 25.05 -24.95
CA THR A 11 -26.47 25.71 -24.96
C THR A 11 -27.45 24.96 -24.05
N ARG A 12 -28.66 25.51 -23.85
CA ARG A 12 -29.68 24.90 -23.00
C ARG A 12 -30.13 23.53 -23.54
N SER A 13 -30.38 23.42 -24.85
CA SER A 13 -30.76 22.16 -25.50
C SER A 13 -29.63 21.13 -25.47
N GLN A 14 -28.39 21.57 -25.64
CA GLN A 14 -27.21 20.69 -25.53
C GLN A 14 -27.04 20.18 -24.09
N LEU A 15 -27.23 21.04 -23.09
CA LEU A 15 -27.22 20.64 -21.68
C LEU A 15 -28.34 19.64 -21.38
N ALA A 16 -29.56 19.89 -21.87
CA ALA A 16 -30.70 18.98 -21.70
C ALA A 16 -30.41 17.59 -22.28
N SER A 17 -29.80 17.56 -23.47
CA SER A 17 -29.42 16.33 -24.16
C SER A 17 -28.31 15.58 -23.41
N PHE A 18 -27.28 16.30 -22.96
CA PHE A 18 -26.19 15.73 -22.15
C PHE A 18 -26.71 15.12 -20.85
N CYS A 19 -27.61 15.84 -20.19
CA CYS A 19 -28.21 15.44 -18.92
C CYS A 19 -29.08 14.18 -19.08
N SER A 20 -29.93 14.17 -20.11
CA SER A 20 -30.86 13.07 -20.37
C SER A 20 -30.16 11.81 -20.89
N ALA A 21 -29.01 11.97 -21.54
CA ALA A 21 -28.20 10.84 -21.98
C ALA A 21 -27.57 10.06 -20.82
N GLY A 22 -27.43 10.68 -19.64
CA GLY A 22 -26.81 10.04 -18.46
C GLY A 22 -25.40 9.53 -18.74
N ALA A 23 -24.64 10.22 -19.60
CA ALA A 23 -23.37 9.77 -20.12
C ALA A 23 -22.20 10.53 -19.50
N LEU A 24 -21.17 9.81 -19.05
CA LEU A 24 -19.92 10.43 -18.64
C LEU A 24 -19.21 11.09 -19.82
N HIS A 25 -18.69 12.29 -19.60
CA HIS A 25 -17.72 12.90 -20.50
C HIS A 25 -16.47 12.02 -20.63
N PRO A 26 -15.82 11.90 -21.80
CA PRO A 26 -14.65 11.03 -21.98
C PRO A 26 -13.50 11.29 -21.00
N LEU A 27 -13.28 12.54 -20.59
CA LEU A 27 -12.26 12.90 -19.58
C LEU A 27 -12.56 12.37 -18.16
N LEU A 28 -13.81 11.95 -17.92
CA LEU A 28 -14.25 11.35 -16.66
C LEU A 28 -14.32 9.82 -16.74
N ARG A 29 -13.88 9.23 -17.86
CA ARG A 29 -13.80 7.78 -18.04
C ARG A 29 -12.36 7.32 -17.89
N TYR A 30 -12.14 6.28 -17.12
CA TYR A 30 -10.86 5.59 -17.05
C TYR A 30 -10.94 4.30 -17.86
N PRO A 31 -9.86 3.89 -18.55
CA PRO A 31 -9.87 2.66 -19.32
C PRO A 31 -9.82 1.44 -18.38
N SER A 32 -10.50 0.36 -18.74
CA SER A 32 -10.42 -0.93 -18.03
C SER A 32 -9.02 -1.56 -18.09
N SER A 33 -8.19 -1.10 -19.04
CA SER A 33 -6.78 -1.45 -19.18
C SER A 33 -5.84 -0.56 -18.34
N LEU A 34 -6.36 0.40 -17.56
CA LEU A 34 -5.52 1.17 -16.64
C LEU A 34 -4.82 0.20 -15.69
N ARG A 35 -3.51 0.39 -15.50
CA ARG A 35 -2.68 -0.37 -14.57
C ARG A 35 -1.83 0.59 -13.77
N LEU A 36 -1.78 0.40 -12.45
CA LEU A 36 -0.93 1.16 -11.55
C LEU A 36 0.22 0.28 -11.08
N GLY A 37 1.44 0.70 -11.39
CA GLY A 37 2.65 0.05 -10.88
C GLY A 37 2.82 0.37 -9.40
N ILE A 38 3.21 -0.61 -8.60
CA ILE A 38 3.50 -0.44 -7.17
C ILE A 38 4.71 0.47 -6.99
N TRP A 39 5.69 0.35 -7.90
CA TRP A 39 6.98 1.02 -7.85
C TRP A 39 7.20 1.93 -9.06
N GLY A 40 8.09 2.91 -8.93
CA GLY A 40 8.47 3.81 -10.04
C GLY A 40 9.14 3.09 -11.23
N ASN A 41 9.70 1.90 -11.00
CA ASN A 41 10.39 1.07 -11.99
C ASN A 41 9.68 -0.28 -12.23
N SER A 42 8.36 -0.34 -12.03
CA SER A 42 7.57 -1.56 -12.21
C SER A 42 7.76 -2.16 -13.61
N ASP A 43 8.06 -3.46 -13.69
CA ASP A 43 8.28 -4.14 -14.96
C ASP A 43 6.93 -4.54 -15.61
N PRO A 44 6.67 -4.15 -16.88
CA PRO A 44 5.47 -4.56 -17.61
C PRO A 44 5.26 -6.07 -17.73
N SER A 45 6.33 -6.85 -17.67
CA SER A 45 6.29 -8.32 -17.75
C SER A 45 6.07 -9.01 -16.40
N ASN A 46 6.31 -8.29 -15.28
CA ASN A 46 6.16 -8.81 -13.94
C ASN A 46 4.82 -8.39 -13.33
N TYR A 47 3.84 -9.29 -13.31
CA TYR A 47 2.50 -8.98 -12.79
C TYR A 47 2.49 -8.62 -11.29
N LEU A 48 3.51 -9.02 -10.52
CA LEU A 48 3.64 -8.71 -9.09
C LEU A 48 4.04 -7.25 -8.83
N ASP A 49 4.55 -6.55 -9.84
CA ASP A 49 4.92 -5.13 -9.72
C ASP A 49 3.72 -4.20 -9.91
N TRP A 50 2.52 -4.74 -10.11
CA TRP A 50 1.30 -3.99 -10.32
C TRP A 50 0.35 -4.16 -9.14
N VAL A 51 -0.40 -3.11 -8.80
CA VAL A 51 -1.40 -3.17 -7.73
C VAL A 51 -2.33 -4.37 -8.01
N PRO A 52 -2.51 -5.30 -7.05
CA PRO A 52 -3.08 -6.62 -7.33
C PRO A 52 -4.39 -6.55 -8.09
N ASN A 53 -4.40 -7.22 -9.25
CA ASN A 53 -5.55 -7.48 -10.11
C ASN A 53 -5.71 -9.00 -10.23
N ASN A 54 -6.05 -9.68 -9.13
CA ASN A 54 -6.54 -11.04 -9.34
C ASN A 54 -7.85 -10.93 -10.16
N PRO A 55 -8.22 -11.93 -10.97
CA PRO A 55 -9.41 -11.84 -11.85
C PRO A 55 -10.72 -11.49 -11.11
N ASN A 56 -10.72 -11.58 -9.78
CA ASN A 56 -11.85 -11.32 -8.90
C ASN A 56 -11.73 -10.01 -8.09
N GLN A 57 -10.68 -9.21 -8.31
CA GLN A 57 -10.39 -8.01 -7.51
C GLN A 57 -10.04 -6.85 -8.45
N GLN A 58 -10.89 -5.81 -8.42
CA GLN A 58 -10.68 -4.59 -9.18
C GLN A 58 -9.43 -3.87 -8.67
N GLN A 59 -8.59 -3.40 -9.59
CA GLN A 59 -7.37 -2.62 -9.26
C GLN A 59 -7.68 -1.31 -8.55
N LEU A 60 -8.85 -0.75 -8.81
CA LEU A 60 -9.34 0.45 -8.21
C LEU A 60 -10.57 0.04 -7.41
N ALA A 61 -10.57 0.39 -6.11
CA ALA A 61 -11.80 0.31 -5.36
C ALA A 61 -12.72 1.42 -5.88
N ASP A 62 -13.69 1.07 -6.72
CA ASP A 62 -14.63 2.06 -7.23
C ASP A 62 -15.67 2.35 -6.14
N THR A 63 -15.84 3.62 -5.78
CA THR A 63 -17.08 4.11 -5.16
C THR A 63 -18.25 3.69 -6.07
N PRO A 64 -19.41 3.24 -5.57
CA PRO A 64 -20.35 2.37 -6.31
C PRO A 64 -20.65 2.83 -7.73
N GLY A 65 -19.98 2.21 -8.71
CA GLY A 65 -20.21 2.38 -10.14
C GLY A 65 -20.05 3.82 -10.66
N ASN A 66 -20.16 3.95 -11.98
CA ASN A 66 -20.32 5.26 -12.62
C ASN A 66 -21.70 5.86 -12.23
N PRO A 67 -21.78 6.99 -11.52
CA PRO A 67 -23.05 7.55 -11.05
C PRO A 67 -23.78 8.37 -12.12
N SER A 68 -23.34 8.37 -13.38
CA SER A 68 -23.98 9.14 -14.46
C SER A 68 -25.45 8.74 -14.72
N THR A 69 -25.86 7.55 -14.28
CA THR A 69 -27.26 7.10 -14.36
C THR A 69 -28.21 7.88 -13.44
N SER A 70 -27.70 8.61 -12.45
CA SER A 70 -28.52 9.44 -11.57
C SER A 70 -28.69 10.88 -12.04
N GLN A 71 -28.09 11.23 -13.19
CA GLN A 71 -28.27 12.53 -13.84
C GLN A 71 -29.73 12.74 -14.24
N ALA A 72 -30.30 13.89 -13.92
CA ALA A 72 -31.70 14.18 -14.21
C ALA A 72 -31.90 15.62 -14.70
N TRP A 73 -32.61 15.74 -15.82
CA TRP A 73 -32.98 17.02 -16.40
C TRP A 73 -34.32 17.51 -15.87
N ASP A 74 -34.36 18.78 -15.46
CA ASP A 74 -35.56 19.55 -15.16
C ASP A 74 -35.79 20.58 -16.29
N PRO A 75 -36.99 20.61 -16.92
CA PRO A 75 -37.36 21.59 -17.92
C PRO A 75 -37.15 23.06 -17.52
N ARG A 76 -37.05 23.38 -16.22
CA ARG A 76 -36.69 24.72 -15.72
C ARG A 76 -35.26 25.14 -16.08
N GLY A 77 -34.42 24.20 -16.52
CA GLY A 77 -33.04 24.46 -16.96
C GLY A 77 -32.01 23.88 -16.02
N ASN A 78 -32.39 22.94 -15.15
CA ASN A 78 -31.49 22.35 -14.17
C ASN A 78 -31.12 20.94 -14.59
N CYS A 79 -29.83 20.62 -14.53
CA CYS A 79 -29.33 19.27 -14.64
C CYS A 79 -28.71 18.87 -13.31
N SER A 80 -29.40 18.02 -12.56
CA SER A 80 -28.93 17.54 -11.25
C SER A 80 -28.01 16.32 -11.41
N ASN A 81 -27.19 16.08 -10.39
CA ASN A 81 -26.29 14.93 -10.28
C ASN A 81 -25.29 14.79 -11.44
N VAL A 82 -24.93 15.90 -12.09
CA VAL A 82 -23.94 15.89 -13.18
C VAL A 82 -22.60 15.47 -12.64
N VAL A 83 -22.09 14.37 -13.16
CA VAL A 83 -20.72 13.97 -12.88
C VAL A 83 -19.79 14.95 -13.58
N ASN A 84 -19.16 15.82 -12.78
CA ASN A 84 -18.28 16.88 -13.27
C ASN A 84 -16.84 16.69 -12.80
N SER A 85 -16.56 15.76 -11.90
CA SER A 85 -15.20 15.43 -11.55
C SER A 85 -14.95 13.95 -11.31
N ILE A 86 -13.70 13.56 -11.53
CA ILE A 86 -13.15 12.26 -11.17
C ILE A 86 -11.88 12.49 -10.35
N HIS A 87 -11.79 11.81 -9.21
CA HIS A 87 -10.66 11.89 -8.28
C HIS A 87 -10.02 10.51 -8.17
N LEU A 88 -8.80 10.38 -8.67
CA LEU A 88 -7.97 9.21 -8.46
C LEU A 88 -7.18 9.41 -7.16
N GLU A 89 -7.54 8.67 -6.14
CA GLU A 89 -6.84 8.69 -4.86
C GLU A 89 -5.89 7.49 -4.80
N VAL A 90 -4.60 7.79 -4.83
CA VAL A 90 -3.52 6.80 -4.79
C VAL A 90 -3.03 6.69 -3.35
N LEU A 91 -3.20 5.52 -2.75
CA LEU A 91 -2.75 5.22 -1.40
C LEU A 91 -1.30 4.72 -1.45
N THR A 92 -0.44 5.37 -0.67
CA THR A 92 0.99 5.11 -0.62
C THR A 92 1.45 4.80 0.80
N ALA A 93 2.48 3.97 0.89
CA ALA A 93 3.17 3.65 2.13
C ALA A 93 4.67 3.61 1.91
N ASP A 94 5.41 3.75 3.00
CA ASP A 94 6.86 3.59 3.02
C ASP A 94 7.19 2.13 3.34
N GLU A 95 8.13 1.53 2.60
CA GLU A 95 8.64 0.18 2.84
C GLU A 95 10.17 0.14 2.78
N GLY A 96 10.78 -0.80 3.51
CA GLY A 96 12.23 -1.00 3.53
C GLY A 96 12.90 -0.38 4.74
N SER A 97 14.12 0.13 4.56
CA SER A 97 14.94 0.64 5.66
C SER A 97 14.31 1.87 6.32
N LEU A 98 14.29 1.92 7.65
CA LEU A 98 13.87 3.12 8.40
C LEU A 98 14.70 4.36 8.05
N ARG A 99 15.95 4.19 7.59
CA ARG A 99 16.84 5.31 7.22
C ARG A 99 16.75 5.71 5.75
N ASN A 100 16.16 4.86 4.91
CA ASN A 100 15.98 5.13 3.49
C ASN A 100 14.73 4.37 2.97
N PRO A 101 13.53 4.76 3.43
CA PRO A 101 12.31 4.10 3.01
C PRO A 101 12.04 4.36 1.53
N GLN A 102 11.55 3.35 0.83
CA GLN A 102 11.06 3.47 -0.53
C GLN A 102 9.54 3.62 -0.50
N GLN A 103 9.03 4.60 -1.24
CA GLN A 103 7.58 4.80 -1.35
C GLN A 103 6.99 3.78 -2.33
N LYS A 104 5.91 3.13 -1.92
CA LYS A 104 5.17 2.18 -2.74
C LYS A 104 3.68 2.50 -2.79
N ILE A 105 3.03 2.16 -3.89
CA ILE A 105 1.57 2.23 -4.02
C ILE A 105 0.99 0.92 -3.48
N ILE A 106 0.07 1.03 -2.53
CA ILE A 106 -0.57 -0.12 -1.87
C ILE A 106 -2.05 -0.27 -2.24
N GLY A 107 -2.62 0.75 -2.88
CA GLY A 107 -3.99 0.73 -3.36
C GLY A 107 -4.34 2.03 -4.05
N ALA A 108 -5.45 2.03 -4.76
CA ALA A 108 -6.03 3.24 -5.30
C ALA A 108 -7.55 3.10 -5.39
N ARG A 109 -8.23 4.25 -5.43
CA ARG A 109 -9.68 4.30 -5.62
C ARG A 109 -10.07 5.46 -6.50
N ILE A 110 -11.24 5.32 -7.13
CA ILE A 110 -11.88 6.39 -7.88
C ILE A 110 -13.06 6.91 -7.09
N VAL A 111 -13.13 8.24 -6.99
CA VAL A 111 -14.26 8.97 -6.42
C VAL A 111 -14.81 9.94 -7.46
N TYR A 112 -16.10 9.83 -7.74
CA TYR A 112 -16.79 10.74 -8.64
C TYR A 112 -17.38 11.92 -7.87
N GLY A 113 -17.19 13.13 -8.39
CA GLY A 113 -17.89 14.32 -7.91
C GLY A 113 -19.11 14.62 -8.76
N GLN A 114 -20.20 14.99 -8.10
CA GLN A 114 -21.44 15.39 -8.74
C GLN A 114 -21.79 16.84 -8.40
N SER A 115 -22.44 17.51 -9.34
CA SER A 115 -22.85 18.90 -9.18
C SER A 115 -24.18 19.18 -9.88
N LEU A 116 -24.77 20.31 -9.52
CA LEU A 116 -25.93 20.88 -10.21
C LEU A 116 -25.44 21.84 -11.29
N TRP A 117 -25.82 21.59 -12.55
CA TRP A 117 -25.56 22.51 -13.65
C TRP A 117 -26.85 23.22 -14.02
N ILE A 118 -26.80 24.55 -14.09
CA ILE A 118 -27.96 25.39 -14.40
C ILE A 118 -27.73 26.09 -15.74
N ALA A 119 -28.72 26.04 -16.62
CA ALA A 119 -28.74 26.88 -17.82
C ALA A 119 -29.03 28.33 -17.40
N GLN A 120 -28.04 29.21 -17.56
CA GLN A 120 -28.18 30.62 -17.18
C GLN A 120 -29.09 31.39 -18.14
N GLN A 121 -29.14 30.94 -19.39
CA GLN A 121 -30.03 31.48 -20.43
C GLN A 121 -31.33 30.65 -20.50
N PRO A 122 -32.49 31.32 -20.65
CA PRO A 122 -33.77 30.63 -20.84
C PRO A 122 -33.88 30.00 -22.24
N ASP A 123 -33.10 30.47 -23.21
CA ASP A 123 -33.09 30.04 -24.60
C ASP A 123 -31.70 29.52 -25.06
N ASP A 124 -31.61 29.09 -26.32
CA ASP A 124 -30.37 28.61 -26.94
C ASP A 124 -29.50 29.73 -27.54
N SER A 125 -29.75 30.98 -27.15
CA SER A 125 -29.09 32.15 -27.76
C SER A 125 -27.59 32.21 -27.48
N LYS A 126 -27.15 31.73 -26.31
CA LYS A 126 -25.75 31.75 -25.88
C LYS A 126 -25.38 30.49 -25.09
N PRO A 127 -24.19 29.90 -25.33
CA PRO A 127 -23.70 28.79 -24.53
C PRO A 127 -23.24 29.26 -23.14
N ASN A 128 -23.39 28.38 -22.14
CA ASN A 128 -22.81 28.55 -20.81
C ASN A 128 -21.55 27.69 -20.68
N LEU A 129 -20.67 28.07 -19.76
CA LEU A 129 -19.44 27.36 -19.46
C LEU A 129 -19.63 26.42 -18.26
N TYR A 130 -19.37 25.13 -18.47
CA TYR A 130 -19.42 24.10 -17.43
C TYR A 130 -18.04 23.49 -17.25
N THR A 131 -17.55 23.42 -16.01
CA THR A 131 -16.20 22.93 -15.74
C THR A 131 -16.21 21.46 -15.39
N ILE A 132 -15.35 20.70 -16.06
CA ILE A 132 -15.04 19.32 -15.72
C ILE A 132 -13.62 19.26 -15.16
N THR A 133 -13.39 18.46 -14.12
CA THR A 133 -12.09 18.35 -13.45
C THR A 133 -11.69 16.89 -13.23
N THR A 134 -10.41 16.59 -13.44
CA THR A 134 -9.77 15.33 -13.09
C THR A 134 -8.65 15.62 -12.10
N THR A 135 -8.61 14.90 -11.00
CA THR A 135 -7.62 15.13 -9.94
C THR A 135 -6.92 13.82 -9.57
N VAL A 136 -5.64 13.88 -9.26
CA VAL A 136 -4.84 12.76 -8.75
C VAL A 136 -4.16 13.15 -7.45
N SER A 137 -4.62 12.54 -6.36
CA SER A 137 -4.14 12.81 -5.01
C SER A 137 -3.36 11.61 -4.48
N PHE A 138 -2.17 11.85 -3.93
CA PHE A 138 -1.36 10.83 -3.28
C PHE A 138 -1.57 10.91 -1.77
N LEU A 139 -2.25 9.91 -1.21
CA LEU A 139 -2.54 9.79 0.20
C LEU A 139 -1.49 8.90 0.83
N LYS A 140 -0.76 9.41 1.81
CA LYS A 140 0.18 8.60 2.60
C LYS A 140 -0.56 8.01 3.80
N ILE A 141 -0.42 6.71 4.02
CA ILE A 141 -0.92 6.11 5.28
C ILE A 141 -0.18 6.77 6.44
N ALA A 142 -0.94 7.31 7.40
CA ALA A 142 -0.38 7.85 8.64
C ALA A 142 0.43 6.75 9.35
N ASN A 143 1.52 7.12 10.03
CA ASN A 143 2.50 6.23 10.68
C ASN A 143 1.90 5.37 11.82
N GLY A 144 0.95 4.49 11.51
CA GLY A 144 0.31 3.54 12.41
C GLY A 144 0.41 2.09 11.89
N GLY A 145 1.33 1.82 10.97
CA GLY A 145 1.44 0.52 10.29
C GLY A 145 2.86 0.11 9.89
N ALA A 146 3.90 0.79 10.37
CA ALA A 146 5.27 0.29 10.24
C ALA A 146 5.41 -0.92 11.18
N VAL A 147 5.12 -2.11 10.67
CA VAL A 147 5.47 -3.35 11.35
C VAL A 147 6.95 -3.56 11.06
N GLU A 148 7.80 -3.35 12.05
CA GLU A 148 9.18 -3.78 11.97
C GLU A 148 9.19 -5.32 11.93
N VAL A 149 9.34 -5.87 10.72
CA VAL A 149 9.47 -7.30 10.51
C VAL A 149 10.96 -7.63 10.55
N MET A 150 11.40 -8.17 11.69
CA MET A 150 12.72 -8.78 11.81
C MET A 150 12.59 -10.27 11.46
N PRO A 151 13.15 -10.75 10.32
CA PRO A 151 13.08 -12.16 10.00
C PRO A 151 13.84 -12.98 11.06
N PRO A 152 13.37 -14.20 11.39
CA PRO A 152 14.11 -15.08 12.29
C PRO A 152 15.48 -15.40 11.70
N ILE A 153 16.48 -15.51 12.56
CA ILE A 153 17.85 -15.85 12.16
C ILE A 153 17.80 -17.19 11.40
N PRO A 154 18.33 -17.27 10.16
CA PRO A 154 18.34 -18.52 9.42
C PRO A 154 19.14 -19.57 10.20
N SER A 155 18.62 -20.79 10.31
CA SER A 155 19.34 -21.88 10.96
C SER A 155 20.56 -22.25 10.10
N VAL A 156 21.74 -21.83 10.54
CA VAL A 156 23.02 -22.16 9.87
C VAL A 156 23.35 -23.65 10.05
N LEU A 157 22.79 -24.27 11.08
CA LEU A 157 22.98 -25.69 11.36
C LEU A 157 21.86 -26.52 10.71
N PRO A 158 22.20 -27.61 10.00
CA PRO A 158 21.20 -28.57 9.56
C PRO A 158 20.47 -29.16 10.78
N VAL A 159 19.23 -29.62 10.58
CA VAL A 159 18.49 -30.36 11.61
C VAL A 159 19.27 -31.63 11.91
N LEU A 160 19.92 -31.65 13.07
CA LEU A 160 20.70 -32.77 13.54
C LEU A 160 19.73 -33.91 13.95
N PRO A 161 19.94 -35.15 13.49
CA PRO A 161 19.19 -36.29 13.99
C PRO A 161 19.26 -36.36 15.52
N ASN A 162 18.19 -36.83 16.15
CA ASN A 162 18.12 -36.93 17.62
C ASN A 162 19.24 -37.83 18.21
N ASP A 163 19.89 -38.64 17.38
CA ASP A 163 20.81 -39.71 17.77
C ASP A 163 22.20 -39.58 17.13
N ILE A 164 22.74 -38.37 16.90
CA ILE A 164 24.12 -38.23 16.37
C ILE A 164 25.17 -38.93 17.23
N PHE A 165 24.90 -39.02 18.53
CA PHE A 165 25.84 -39.60 19.48
C PHE A 165 25.37 -40.94 20.07
N TYR A 166 24.38 -41.60 19.46
CA TYR A 166 23.89 -42.89 19.96
C TYR A 166 24.43 -44.08 19.17
N PRO A 167 24.82 -45.19 19.83
CA PRO A 167 25.08 -45.31 21.27
C PRO A 167 26.49 -44.80 21.62
N PHE A 168 26.61 -43.99 22.68
CA PHE A 168 27.87 -43.89 23.41
C PHE A 168 28.16 -45.24 24.05
N THR A 169 28.85 -46.15 23.33
CA THR A 169 29.50 -47.27 23.99
C THR A 169 30.69 -46.70 24.75
N GLY A 170 30.42 -46.15 25.94
CA GLY A 170 31.47 -45.90 26.91
C GLY A 170 32.12 -47.24 27.18
N ALA A 171 33.34 -47.45 26.67
CA ALA A 171 34.22 -48.39 27.31
C ALA A 171 34.41 -47.84 28.72
N ALA A 172 33.69 -48.42 29.69
CA ALA A 172 34.01 -48.26 31.09
C ALA A 172 35.39 -48.89 31.28
N SER A 173 36.44 -48.18 30.93
CA SER A 173 37.78 -48.46 31.41
C SER A 173 37.69 -48.33 32.92
N SER A 174 37.65 -49.48 33.59
CA SER A 174 37.73 -49.58 35.03
C SER A 174 39.02 -48.89 35.46
N CYS A 175 38.90 -47.67 35.96
CA CYS A 175 40.02 -46.95 36.55
C CYS A 175 40.43 -47.71 37.82
N ARG A 176 41.44 -48.59 37.70
CA ARG A 176 42.12 -49.14 38.86
C ARG A 176 42.87 -47.99 39.51
N ILE A 177 42.39 -47.55 40.67
CA ILE A 177 43.13 -46.61 41.52
C ILE A 177 44.37 -47.36 42.02
N GLY A 178 45.48 -47.20 41.31
CA GLY A 178 46.80 -47.56 41.81
C GLY A 178 47.13 -46.65 42.98
N ARG A 179 47.46 -47.23 44.13
CA ARG A 179 47.95 -46.51 45.32
C ARG A 179 49.18 -45.68 44.94
N TRP A 180 48.96 -44.39 44.69
CA TRP A 180 50.02 -43.39 44.66
C TRP A 180 50.04 -42.68 46.00
N GLN A 181 51.14 -42.85 46.72
CA GLN A 181 51.40 -42.16 47.98
C GLN A 181 51.47 -40.66 47.71
N VAL A 182 50.51 -39.90 48.24
CA VAL A 182 50.56 -38.45 48.24
C VAL A 182 51.48 -38.02 49.37
N ALA A 183 52.69 -37.59 49.03
CA ALA A 183 53.57 -36.88 49.95
C ALA A 183 53.02 -35.46 50.16
N LEU A 184 52.54 -35.20 51.37
CA LEU A 184 52.10 -33.88 51.84
C LEU A 184 53.33 -33.03 52.15
N ILE A 185 53.64 -32.05 51.30
CA ILE A 185 54.62 -30.99 51.63
C ILE A 185 53.87 -29.86 52.34
N PHE A 186 54.06 -29.78 53.66
CA PHE A 186 53.72 -28.63 54.47
C PHE A 186 54.80 -27.55 54.29
N LEU A 187 54.44 -26.40 53.74
CA LEU A 187 55.22 -25.17 53.88
C LEU A 187 54.52 -24.25 54.89
N LEU A 188 54.96 -24.37 56.14
CA LEU A 188 54.79 -23.40 57.21
C LEU A 188 56.17 -22.83 57.52
N SER A 189 56.41 -21.57 57.19
CA SER A 189 57.45 -20.77 57.83
C SER A 189 56.79 -19.53 58.44
N ALA A 190 56.65 -19.58 59.78
CA ALA A 190 56.59 -18.42 60.65
C ALA A 190 57.77 -17.47 60.32
N GLY A 191 57.72 -16.16 60.47
CA GLY A 191 56.91 -15.29 61.29
C GLY A 191 57.86 -14.18 61.77
N MET A 192 57.44 -12.92 61.73
CA MET A 192 57.98 -11.90 62.63
C MET A 192 56.98 -10.76 62.68
N GLY A 193 56.28 -10.65 63.81
CA GLY A 193 55.54 -9.44 64.16
C GLY A 193 56.49 -8.38 64.71
N MET A 194 56.08 -7.12 64.62
CA MET A 194 56.37 -6.14 65.67
C MET A 194 55.28 -5.07 65.67
N LEU A 195 54.64 -4.92 66.84
CA LEU A 195 53.72 -3.85 67.20
C LEU A 195 54.49 -2.54 67.39
N LEU A 196 53.93 -1.42 66.91
CA LEU A 196 53.33 -0.33 67.71
C LEU A 196 52.72 0.71 66.77
#